data_AF-A1ZCK0-F1
#
_entry.id   AF-A1ZCK0-F1
#
_cell.length_a   1.000
_cell.length_b   1.000
_cell.length_c   1.000
_cell.angle_alpha   90.00
_cell.angle_beta   90.00
_cell.angle_gamma   90.00
#
_symmetry.space_group_name_H-M   'P 1'
#
loop_
_entity.id
_entity.type
_entity.pdbx_description
1 polymer ?
#
loop_
_entity_poly.entity_id
_entity_poly.type
_entity_poly.pdbx_seq_one_letter_code
_entity_poly.pdbx_strand_id
1 'polypeptide(L)'
;MLGTAEEVFIRVSGIIEKIIMKIAEKNTTPVPQKGAPNLFKRCTPANSNIATLAQIEQIYDYIRMLDAEGCPKAFMKKEHFRFEFNRASFKANGSIISDVRIIQKK
;
A
#
# COMPACT_ATOMS: atom_id res chain seq x y z
N MET A 1 7.81 -8.03 -1.72
CA MET A 1 7.28 -7.24 -2.84
C MET A 1 7.93 -5.86 -2.79
N LEU A 2 8.71 -5.48 -3.81
CA LEU A 2 9.49 -4.24 -3.82
C LEU A 2 8.70 -3.09 -4.41
N GLY A 3 8.89 -1.88 -3.91
CA GLY A 3 8.27 -0.66 -4.45
C GLY A 3 7.00 -0.20 -3.74
N THR A 4 6.42 0.88 -4.26
CA THR A 4 5.17 1.48 -3.81
C THR A 4 3.95 0.69 -4.30
N ALA A 5 2.77 1.00 -3.76
CA ALA A 5 1.51 0.42 -4.24
C ALA A 5 1.24 0.78 -5.71
N GLU A 6 1.57 1.99 -6.15
CA GLU A 6 1.44 2.40 -7.56
C GLU A 6 2.29 1.52 -8.48
N GLU A 7 3.57 1.33 -8.15
CA GLU A 7 4.49 0.48 -8.92
C GLU A 7 4.04 -0.99 -8.91
N VAL A 8 3.46 -1.45 -7.80
CA VAL A 8 2.82 -2.76 -7.70
C VAL A 8 1.64 -2.86 -8.66
N PHE A 9 0.74 -1.88 -8.69
CA PHE A 9 -0.43 -1.90 -9.56
C PHE A 9 -0.03 -1.89 -11.04
N ILE A 10 0.95 -1.08 -11.42
CA ILE A 10 1.47 -1.03 -12.80
C ILE A 10 2.09 -2.38 -13.21
N ARG A 11 2.85 -3.04 -12.34
CA ARG A 11 3.39 -4.38 -12.67
C ARG A 11 2.28 -5.43 -12.79
N VAL A 12 1.30 -5.35 -11.91
CA VAL A 12 0.18 -6.30 -11.88
C VAL A 12 -0.73 -6.11 -13.10
N SER A 13 -0.93 -4.90 -13.60
CA SER A 13 -1.79 -4.65 -14.77
C SER A 13 -1.35 -5.44 -16.01
N GLY A 14 -0.04 -5.48 -16.30
CA GLY A 14 0.48 -6.27 -17.42
C GLY A 14 0.36 -7.79 -17.22
N ILE A 15 0.28 -8.27 -15.97
CA ILE A 15 -0.01 -9.69 -15.69
C ILE A 15 -1.51 -9.96 -15.89
N ILE A 16 -2.37 -9.07 -15.40
CA ILE A 16 -3.82 -9.15 -15.56
C ILE A 16 -4.17 -9.20 -17.05
N GLU A 17 -3.57 -8.35 -17.88
CA GLU A 17 -3.78 -8.36 -19.34
C GLU A 17 -3.52 -9.75 -19.95
N LYS A 18 -2.38 -10.37 -19.61
CA LYS A 18 -2.04 -11.73 -20.07
C LYS A 18 -3.04 -12.78 -19.58
N ILE A 19 -3.55 -12.63 -18.35
CA ILE A 19 -4.57 -13.53 -17.81
C ILE A 19 -5.89 -13.35 -18.57
N ILE A 20 -6.30 -12.12 -18.86
CA ILE A 20 -7.52 -11.82 -19.62
C ILE A 20 -7.46 -12.50 -21.00
N MET A 21 -6.35 -12.33 -21.73
CA MET A 21 -6.16 -12.96 -23.04
C MET A 21 -6.24 -14.48 -22.95
N LYS A 22 -5.56 -15.08 -21.96
CA LYS A 22 -5.59 -16.53 -21.74
C LYS A 22 -7.00 -17.05 -21.45
N ILE A 23 -7.79 -16.33 -20.64
CA ILE A 23 -9.17 -16.71 -20.32
C ILE A 23 -10.03 -16.64 -21.58
N ALA A 24 -9.90 -15.58 -22.37
CA ALA A 24 -10.66 -15.36 -23.60
C ALA A 24 -10.36 -16.40 -24.69
N GLU A 25 -9.09 -16.77 -24.87
CA GLU A 25 -8.67 -17.73 -25.90
C GLU A 25 -8.94 -19.18 -25.51
N LYS A 26 -8.75 -19.53 -24.22
CA LYS A 26 -8.74 -20.93 -23.77
C LYS A 26 -10.01 -21.37 -23.04
N ASN A 27 -10.98 -20.48 -22.83
CA ASN A 27 -12.24 -20.75 -22.10
C ASN A 27 -11.98 -21.53 -20.79
N THR A 28 -11.05 -21.03 -19.97
CA THR A 28 -10.60 -21.75 -18.76
C THR A 28 -11.74 -21.96 -17.76
N THR A 29 -11.91 -23.20 -17.29
CA THR A 29 -12.89 -23.52 -16.23
C THR A 29 -12.32 -23.19 -14.84
N PRO A 30 -13.02 -22.41 -14.00
CA PRO A 30 -12.60 -22.14 -12.62
C PRO A 30 -12.53 -23.40 -11.76
N VAL A 31 -11.61 -23.44 -10.81
CA VAL A 31 -11.42 -24.56 -9.88
C VAL A 31 -11.78 -24.10 -8.45
N PRO A 32 -12.49 -24.91 -7.64
CA PRO A 32 -12.76 -24.59 -6.24
C PRO A 32 -11.48 -24.38 -5.42
N GLN A 33 -11.47 -23.33 -4.59
CA GLN A 33 -10.39 -23.09 -3.63
C GLN A 33 -10.40 -24.19 -2.55
N LYS A 34 -9.21 -24.56 -2.04
CA LYS A 34 -9.03 -25.59 -1.00
C LYS A 34 -8.34 -24.99 0.21
N GLY A 35 -8.74 -25.41 1.42
CA GLY A 35 -8.13 -24.99 2.68
C GLY A 35 -8.98 -23.98 3.47
N ALA A 36 -8.47 -23.59 4.65
CA ALA A 36 -9.12 -22.60 5.51
C ALA A 36 -8.92 -21.18 4.94
N PRO A 37 -9.97 -20.34 4.91
CA PRO A 37 -9.85 -18.98 4.41
C PRO A 37 -9.18 -18.07 5.44
N ASN A 38 -8.39 -17.11 4.95
CA ASN A 38 -8.00 -15.92 5.71
C ASN A 38 -8.85 -14.74 5.22
N LEU A 39 -9.62 -14.13 6.12
CA LEU A 39 -10.52 -13.03 5.78
C LEU A 39 -9.84 -11.69 6.04
N PHE A 40 -9.78 -10.85 5.00
CA PHE A 40 -9.28 -9.48 5.11
C PHE A 40 -10.45 -8.49 5.21
N LYS A 41 -10.33 -7.52 6.11
CA LYS A 41 -11.28 -6.39 6.22
C LYS A 41 -10.83 -5.25 5.31
N ARG A 42 -11.78 -4.46 4.80
CA ARG A 42 -11.46 -3.24 4.06
C ARG A 42 -10.70 -2.27 4.97
N CYS A 43 -9.52 -1.83 4.52
CA CYS A 43 -8.76 -0.78 5.21
C CYS A 43 -9.55 0.54 5.18
N THR A 44 -9.67 1.19 6.34
CA THR A 44 -10.25 2.54 6.46
C THR A 44 -9.14 3.58 6.45
N PRO A 45 -9.44 4.85 6.12
CA PRO A 45 -8.46 5.93 6.25
C PRO A 45 -7.84 6.03 7.65
N ALA A 46 -8.55 5.63 8.71
CA ALA A 46 -8.01 5.60 10.07
C ALA A 46 -6.89 4.56 10.24
N ASN A 47 -6.91 3.47 9.47
CA ASN A 47 -5.88 2.45 9.47
C ASN A 47 -4.56 2.94 8.86
N SER A 48 -4.54 4.06 8.14
CA SER A 48 -3.31 4.67 7.61
C SER A 48 -2.49 5.44 8.66
N ASN A 49 -2.94 5.49 9.92
CA ASN A 49 -2.22 6.16 10.98
C ASN A 49 -1.00 5.33 11.41
N ILE A 50 0.20 5.90 11.28
CA ILE A 50 1.47 5.24 11.64
C ILE A 50 1.99 5.64 13.01
N ALA A 51 1.29 6.52 13.75
CA ALA A 51 1.79 7.09 15.01
C ALA A 51 2.04 6.06 16.12
N THR A 52 1.40 4.89 16.07
CA THR A 52 1.53 3.83 17.07
C THR A 52 2.48 2.71 16.65
N LEU A 53 3.09 2.80 15.46
CA LEU A 53 4.03 1.79 14.98
C LEU A 53 5.38 1.95 15.68
N ALA A 54 5.96 0.83 16.11
CA ALA A 54 7.20 0.82 16.89
C ALA A 54 8.43 0.46 16.06
N GLN A 55 8.25 -0.28 14.96
CA GLN A 55 9.36 -0.74 14.11
C GLN A 55 9.46 0.11 12.84
N ILE A 56 10.68 0.47 12.46
CA ILE A 56 10.91 1.36 11.31
C ILE A 56 10.50 0.69 9.98
N GLU A 57 10.69 -0.62 9.87
CA GLU A 57 10.27 -1.42 8.72
C GLU A 57 8.75 -1.38 8.54
N GLN A 58 7.99 -1.38 9.64
CA GLN A 58 6.53 -1.24 9.60
C GLN A 58 6.14 0.14 9.08
N ILE A 59 6.82 1.19 9.54
CA ILE A 59 6.58 2.55 9.04
C ILE A 59 6.86 2.61 7.53
N TYR A 60 7.98 2.05 7.08
CA TYR A 60 8.33 1.99 5.66
C TYR A 60 7.28 1.24 4.83
N ASP A 61 6.85 0.07 5.30
CA ASP A 61 5.83 -0.73 4.65
C ASP A 61 4.50 0.00 4.54
N TYR A 62 4.08 0.70 5.59
CA TYR A 62 2.86 1.51 5.54
C TYR A 62 2.97 2.65 4.53
N ILE A 63 4.08 3.39 4.53
CA ILE A 63 4.25 4.51 3.59
C ILE A 63 4.21 4.00 2.15
N ARG A 64 5.01 3.00 1.81
CA ARG A 64 5.07 2.51 0.42
C ARG A 64 3.77 1.82 -0.04
N MET A 65 3.10 1.07 0.85
CA MET A 65 1.86 0.35 0.50
C MET A 65 0.64 1.26 0.39
N LEU A 66 0.71 2.47 0.94
CA LEU A 66 -0.35 3.47 0.80
C LEU A 66 0.02 4.54 -0.23
N ASP A 67 1.20 4.45 -0.84
CA ASP A 67 1.67 5.38 -1.86
C ASP A 67 1.20 4.97 -3.26
N ALA A 68 -0.09 5.17 -3.48
CA ALA A 68 -0.76 5.08 -4.78
C ALA A 68 -1.83 6.16 -4.90
N GLU A 69 -2.34 6.37 -6.11
CA GLU A 69 -3.53 7.18 -6.33
C GLU A 69 -4.77 6.53 -5.68
N GLY A 70 -5.68 7.36 -5.14
CA GLY A 70 -6.90 6.90 -4.47
C GLY A 70 -6.71 6.22 -3.10
N CYS A 71 -5.47 5.91 -2.72
CA CYS A 71 -5.15 5.30 -1.43
C CYS A 71 -4.97 6.37 -0.33
N PRO A 72 -5.50 6.14 0.90
CA PRO A 72 -5.29 7.05 2.01
C PRO A 72 -3.83 7.01 2.46
N LYS A 73 -3.08 8.08 2.23
CA LYS A 73 -1.64 8.17 2.56
C LYS A 73 -1.37 7.85 4.03
N ALA A 74 -0.22 7.21 4.28
CA ALA A 74 0.28 6.99 5.63
C ALA A 74 0.46 8.33 6.34
N PHE A 75 0.01 8.45 7.60
CA PHE A 75 0.01 9.73 8.27
C PHE A 75 0.27 9.69 9.77
N MET A 76 0.67 10.82 10.32
CA MET A 76 0.64 11.12 11.74
C MET A 76 -0.17 12.38 12.02
N LYS A 77 -0.81 12.46 13.20
CA LYS A 77 -1.55 13.64 13.65
C LYS A 77 -0.89 14.20 14.91
N LYS A 78 -0.66 15.51 14.92
CA LYS A 78 -0.47 16.31 16.14
C LYS A 78 -1.71 17.17 16.37
N GLU A 79 -1.74 17.98 17.43
CA GLU A 79 -2.90 18.79 17.83
C GLU A 79 -3.52 19.56 16.65
N HIS A 80 -2.74 20.43 15.99
CA HIS A 80 -3.22 21.30 14.92
C HIS A 80 -2.87 20.83 13.49
N PHE A 81 -2.05 19.78 13.35
CA PHE A 81 -1.51 19.38 12.04
C PHE A 81 -1.64 17.89 11.77
N ARG A 82 -1.72 17.56 10.47
CA ARG A 82 -1.61 16.21 9.92
C ARG A 82 -0.42 16.17 8.97
N PHE A 83 0.40 15.14 9.11
CA PHE A 83 1.60 14.89 8.31
C PHE A 83 1.33 13.65 7.47
N GLU A 84 1.26 13.78 6.15
CA GLU A 84 1.08 12.67 5.23
C GLU A 84 2.38 12.36 4.51
N PHE A 85 2.77 11.09 4.47
CA PHE A 85 4.06 10.64 3.97
C PHE A 85 3.91 9.88 2.65
N ASN A 86 4.85 10.09 1.74
CA ASN A 86 4.95 9.37 0.48
C ASN A 86 6.40 9.34 -0.03
N ARG A 87 6.67 8.57 -1.10
CA ARG A 87 8.00 8.43 -1.72
C ARG A 87 9.09 8.02 -0.73
N ALA A 88 8.76 7.11 0.19
CA ALA A 88 9.70 6.63 1.18
C ALA A 88 10.82 5.79 0.56
N SER A 89 12.05 6.02 1.02
CA SER A 89 13.25 5.28 0.67
C SER A 89 13.93 4.80 1.96
N PHE A 90 13.96 3.47 2.14
CA PHE A 90 14.66 2.82 3.24
C PHE A 90 16.17 2.81 2.94
N LYS A 91 16.97 3.30 3.88
CA LYS A 91 18.42 3.44 3.74
C LYS A 91 19.14 2.30 4.46
N ALA A 92 20.35 1.97 4.00
CA ALA A 92 21.16 0.91 4.57
C ALA A 92 21.53 1.13 6.06
N ASN A 93 21.51 2.38 6.52
CA ASN A 93 21.75 2.74 7.93
C ASN A 93 20.51 2.60 8.83
N GLY A 94 19.41 2.01 8.34
CA GLY A 94 18.19 1.85 9.12
C GLY A 94 17.40 3.16 9.31
N SER A 95 17.42 4.06 8.33
CA SER A 95 16.60 5.28 8.32
C SER A 95 15.67 5.33 7.11
N ILE A 96 14.61 6.14 7.20
CA ILE A 96 13.69 6.41 6.08
C ILE A 96 13.82 7.87 5.68
N ILE A 97 14.03 8.11 4.39
CA ILE A 97 13.85 9.44 3.78
C ILE A 97 12.53 9.42 3.02
N SER A 98 11.67 10.41 3.24
CA SER A 98 10.32 10.47 2.66
C SER A 98 9.92 11.92 2.41
N ASP A 99 9.08 12.15 1.41
CA ASP A 99 8.38 13.41 1.25
C ASP A 99 7.23 13.50 2.27
N VAL A 100 6.95 14.70 2.75
CA VAL A 100 5.85 14.95 3.71
C VAL A 100 4.99 16.14 3.27
N ARG A 101 3.68 15.93 3.29
CA ARG A 101 2.68 17.00 3.15
C ARG A 101 2.12 17.34 4.52
N ILE A 102 2.20 18.61 4.91
CA ILE A 102 1.72 19.12 6.19
C ILE A 102 0.41 19.87 5.97
N ILE A 103 -0.64 19.47 6.67
CA ILE A 103 -2.00 19.99 6.53
C ILE A 103 -2.47 20.52 7.89
N GLN A 104 -2.90 21.78 7.93
CA GLN A 104 -3.55 22.35 9.11
C GLN A 104 -4.96 21.76 9.25
N LYS A 105 -5.31 21.30 10.44
CA LYS A 105 -6.67 20.83 10.74
C LYS A 105 -7.62 22.04 10.77
N LYS A 106 -8.77 21.90 10.13
CA LYS A 106 -9.88 22.84 10.25
C LYS A 106 -10.63 22.57 11.55
#